data_AF-A0A3N5HFZ2-F1
#
_entry.id   AF-A0A3N5HFZ2-F1
#
_cell.length_a   1.000
_cell.length_b   1.000
_cell.length_c   1.000
_cell.angle_alpha   90.00
_cell.angle_beta   90.00
_cell.angle_gamma   90.00
#
_symmetry.space_group_name_H-M   'P 1'
#
loop_
_entity.id
_entity.type
_entity.pdbx_description
1 polymer ?
#
loop_
_entity_poly.entity_id
_entity_poly.type
_entity_poly.pdbx_seq_one_letter_code
_entity_poly.pdbx_strand_id
1 'polypeptide(L)' 'MSTLRRHSLEQYLRARFGPGVALVSYEVIGKASSKGSQKQYGYGTPVKLTFRVDGHVQSAVLETMKPGPFGHEH' A
#
# COMPACT_ATOMS: atom_id res chain seq x y z
N MET A 1 -6.06 8.51 -10.80
CA MET A 1 -5.67 7.80 -9.57
C MET A 1 -5.44 6.36 -9.95
N SER A 2 -4.23 5.83 -9.79
CA SER A 2 -3.93 4.43 -10.11
C SER A 2 -4.67 3.53 -9.12
N THR A 3 -5.72 2.86 -9.59
CA THR A 3 -6.46 1.90 -8.78
C THR A 3 -5.53 0.75 -8.40
N LEU A 4 -5.31 0.53 -7.10
CA LEU A 4 -4.56 -0.64 -6.63
C LEU A 4 -5.28 -1.91 -7.07
N ARG A 5 -4.60 -2.70 -7.91
CA ARG A 5 -5.11 -4.00 -8.36
C ARG A 5 -4.57 -5.08 -7.44
N ARG A 6 -5.45 -5.94 -6.94
CA ARG A 6 -5.10 -7.11 -6.12
C ARG A 6 -3.94 -7.91 -6.71
N HIS A 7 -3.97 -8.19 -8.01
CA HIS A 7 -2.93 -8.92 -8.71
C HIS A 7 -1.53 -8.26 -8.59
N SER A 8 -1.46 -6.93 -8.67
CA SER A 8 -0.19 -6.20 -8.50
C SER A 8 0.35 -6.30 -7.07
N LEU A 9 -0.53 -6.31 -6.07
CA LEU A 9 -0.16 -6.51 -4.67
C LEU A 9 0.34 -7.94 -4.42
N GLU A 10 -0.32 -8.93 -5.00
CA GLU A 10 0.10 -10.33 -4.92
C GLU A 10 1.47 -10.54 -5.58
N GLN A 11 1.70 -9.95 -6.76
CA GLN A 11 3.00 -9.99 -7.43
C GLN A 11 4.09 -9.31 -6.58
N TYR A 12 3.80 -8.14 -6.02
CA TYR A 12 4.73 -7.44 -5.14
C TYR A 12 5.10 -8.27 -3.91
N LEU A 13 4.10 -8.85 -3.24
CA LEU A 13 4.33 -9.72 -2.10
C LEU A 13 5.15 -10.94 -2.48
N ARG A 14 4.85 -11.59 -3.61
CA ARG A 14 5.60 -12.77 -4.09
C ARG A 14 7.06 -12.43 -4.41
N ALA A 15 7.31 -11.25 -4.99
CA ALA A 15 8.66 -10.78 -5.25
C ALA A 15 9.44 -10.48 -3.96
N ARG A 16 8.75 -10.02 -2.90
CA ARG A 16 9.39 -9.64 -1.62
C ARG A 16 9.57 -10.80 -0.64
N PHE A 17 8.59 -11.69 -0.56
CA PHE A 17 8.47 -12.75 0.46
C PHE A 17 8.52 -14.16 -0.13
N GLY A 18 8.65 -14.30 -1.45
CA GLY A 18 8.69 -15.58 -2.15
C GLY A 18 7.32 -16.10 -2.58
N PRO A 19 7.27 -17.20 -3.36
CA PRO A 19 6.05 -17.68 -3.99
C PRO A 19 4.98 -18.23 -3.03
N GLY A 20 5.34 -18.55 -1.78
CA GLY A 20 4.44 -19.08 -0.76
C GLY A 20 3.57 -18.05 -0.04
N VAL A 21 3.72 -16.76 -0.38
CA VAL A 21 2.92 -15.70 0.23
C VAL A 21 1.52 -15.60 -0.38
N ALA A 22 0.51 -15.41 0.47
CA ALA A 22 -0.87 -15.23 0.05
C ALA A 22 -1.45 -13.94 0.63
N LEU A 23 -1.96 -13.05 -0.24
CA LEU A 23 -2.63 -11.83 0.20
C LEU A 23 -4.00 -12.17 0.80
N VAL A 24 -4.20 -11.80 2.07
CA VAL A 24 -5.46 -11.98 2.80
C VAL A 24 -6.38 -10.79 2.56
N SER A 25 -5.93 -9.57 2.87
CA SER A 25 -6.71 -8.35 2.74
C SER A 25 -5.82 -7.13 2.48
N TYR A 26 -6.41 -6.06 1.94
CA TYR A 26 -5.76 -4.75 1.85
C TYR A 26 -6.77 -3.64 2.08
N GLU A 27 -6.38 -2.62 2.86
CA GLU A 27 -7.26 -1.54 3.29
C GLU A 27 -6.54 -0.20 3.29
N VAL A 28 -7.22 0.86 2.83
CA VAL A 28 -6.69 2.23 2.88
C VAL A 28 -6.73 2.74 4.30
N ILE A 29 -5.57 3.15 4.83
CA ILE A 29 -5.47 3.79 6.13
C ILE A 29 -5.81 5.28 5.99
N GLY A 30 -6.56 5.83 6.96
CA GLY A 30 -6.79 7.28 7.05
C GLY A 30 -8.08 7.81 6.42
N LYS A 31 -8.98 6.95 5.91
CA LYS A 31 -10.29 7.38 5.40
C LYS A 31 -11.29 7.85 6.48
N ALA A 32 -10.94 7.76 7.77
CA ALA A 32 -11.86 8.01 8.89
C ALA A 32 -11.98 9.47 9.36
N SER A 33 -11.18 10.42 8.87
CA SER A 33 -11.21 11.81 9.39
C SER A 33 -11.06 12.88 8.30
N SER A 34 -11.94 12.88 7.30
CA SER A 34 -12.04 14.00 6.36
C SER A 34 -12.85 15.17 6.96
N LYS A 35 -12.42 15.67 8.12
CA LYS A 35 -12.84 16.97 8.69
C LYS A 35 -11.67 17.89 9.06
N GLY A 36 -10.43 17.47 8.78
CA GLY A 36 -9.25 18.31 8.98
C GLY A 36 -8.52 18.49 7.66
N SER A 37 -8.29 19.73 7.26
CA SER A 37 -7.43 20.12 6.14
C SER A 37 -5.99 19.63 6.36
N GLN A 38 -5.74 18.34 6.16
CA GLN A 38 -4.43 17.73 6.40
C GLN A 38 -3.68 17.61 5.08
N LYS A 39 -2.45 18.14 5.06
CA LYS A 39 -1.58 18.38 3.90
C LYS A 39 -1.61 17.22 2.88
N GLN A 40 -2.39 17.41 1.82
CA GLN A 40 -2.76 16.39 0.82
C GLN A 40 -1.76 16.30 -0.35
N TYR A 41 -0.71 17.12 -0.33
CA TYR A 41 0.25 17.25 -1.41
C TYR A 41 1.49 16.39 -1.14
N GLY A 42 1.84 15.52 -2.09
CA GLY A 42 3.11 14.76 -2.12
C GLY A 42 3.04 13.34 -1.55
N TYR A 43 2.31 13.11 -0.45
CA TYR A 43 2.18 11.78 0.16
C TYR A 43 1.00 11.04 -0.47
N GLY A 44 1.24 9.89 -1.09
CA GLY A 44 0.13 9.06 -1.55
C GLY A 44 -0.58 8.40 -0.38
N THR A 45 -1.59 7.59 -0.71
CA THR A 45 -2.48 7.01 0.28
C THR A 45 -1.84 5.75 0.90
N PRO A 46 -1.61 5.71 2.22
CA PRO A 46 -1.07 4.52 2.88
C PRO A 46 -2.09 3.37 2.83
N VAL A 47 -1.63 2.17 2.50
CA VAL A 47 -2.46 0.97 2.42
C VAL A 47 -1.91 -0.12 3.32
N LYS A 48 -2.70 -0.59 4.27
CA LYS A 48 -2.37 -1.78 5.06
C LYS A 48 -2.57 -3.02 4.20
N LEU A 49 -1.57 -3.88 4.15
CA LEU A 49 -1.64 -5.23 3.57
C LEU A 49 -1.61 -6.24 4.70
N THR A 50 -2.51 -7.23 4.66
CA THR A 50 -2.47 -8.40 5.53
C THR A 50 -2.24 -9.62 4.64
N PHE A 51 -1.25 -10.44 4.95
CA PHE A 51 -0.87 -11.59 4.14
C PHE A 51 -0.36 -12.75 5.01
N ARG A 52 -0.37 -13.95 4.45
CA ARG A 52 0.22 -15.15 5.07
C ARG A 52 1.54 -15.48 4.39
N VAL A 53 2.57 -15.74 5.18
CA VAL A 53 3.89 -16.21 4.73
C VAL A 53 4.40 -17.24 5.75
N ASP A 54 4.90 -18.38 5.26
CA ASP A 54 5.35 -19.49 6.11
C ASP A 54 4.34 -19.93 7.19
N GLY A 55 3.04 -19.87 6.87
CA GLY A 55 1.96 -20.22 7.81
C GLY A 55 1.63 -19.14 8.85
N HIS A 56 2.38 -18.04 8.90
CA HIS A 56 2.15 -16.92 9.81
C HIS A 56 1.39 -15.78 9.11
N VAL A 57 0.44 -15.17 9.82
CA VAL A 57 -0.23 -13.94 9.36
C VAL A 57 0.65 -12.75 9.72
N GLN A 58 0.98 -11.93 8.73
CA GLN A 58 1.74 -10.70 8.88
C GLN A 58 0.98 -9.50 8.30
N SER A 59 1.43 -8.30 8.65
CA SER A 59 0.88 -7.06 8.12
C SER A 59 1.98 -6.05 7.80
N ALA A 60 1.82 -5.31 6.72
CA ALA A 60 2.73 -4.24 6.30
C ALA A 60 1.95 -3.02 5.81
N VAL A 61 2.56 -1.83 5.86
CA VAL A 61 2.00 -0.61 5.26
C VAL A 61 2.73 -0.35 3.95
N LEU A 62 1.96 -0.28 2.86
CA LEU A 62 2.42 0.18 1.57
C LEU A 62 2.19 1.69 1.48
N GLU A 63 3.28 2.45 1.52
CA GLU A 63 3.23 3.87 1.18
C GLU A 63 3.19 3.98 -0.35
N THR A 64 2.13 4.61 -0.88
CA THR A 64 2.09 4.98 -2.29
C THR A 64 2.59 6.41 -2.42
N MET A 65 3.34 6.74 -3.47
CA MET A 65 3.62 8.14 -3.81
C MET A 65 2.57 8.59 -4.82
N LYS A 66 1.97 9.78 -4.61
CA LYS A 66 1.13 10.40 -5.63
C LYS A 66 2.05 11.20 -6.55
N PRO A 67 2.03 10.99 -7.88
CA PRO A 67 2.79 11.85 -8.78
C PRO A 67 2.31 13.28 -8.58
N GLY A 68 3.23 14.15 -8.20
CA GLY A 68 3.02 15.58 -7.99
C GLY A 68 4.18 16.35 -8.59
N PRO A 69 4.02 17.67 -8.84
CA PRO A 69 5.08 18.51 -9.41
C PRO A 69 6.32 18.64 -8.52
N PHE A 70 6.31 18.03 -7.33
CA PHE A 70 7.40 18.02 -6.37
C PHE A 70 7.83 16.57 -6.13
N GLY A 71 8.75 16.11 -6.97
CA GLY A 71 9.56 14.92 -6.76
C GLY A 71 10.94 15.26 -7.31
N HIS A 72 11.93 15.37 -6.44
CA HIS A 72 13.32 15.53 -6.87
C HIS A 72 13.76 14.18 -7.46
N GLU A 73 13.52 13.99 -8.76
CA GLU A 73 14.28 13.05 -9.56
C GLU A 73 15.68 13.65 -9.71
N HIS A 74 16.69 12.98 -9.11
CA HIS A 74 18.11 13.17 -9.41
C HIS A 74 18.71 11.80 -9.70
#